data_AF-A0A7C4AU97-F1
#
_entry.id   AF-A0A7C4AU97-F1
#
_cell.length_a   1.000
_cell.length_b   1.000
_cell.length_c   1.000
_cell.angle_alpha   90.00
_cell.angle_beta   90.00
_cell.angle_gamma   90.00
#
_symmetry.space_group_name_H-M   'P 1'
#
loop_
_entity.id
_entity.type
_entity.pdbx_description
1 polymer ?
#
loop_
_entity_poly.entity_id
_entity_poly.type
_entity_poly.pdbx_seq_one_letter_code
_entity_poly.pdbx_strand_id
1 'polypeptide(L)'
;KYHPQTDSAPRTLFATHYFEVTELAKQYPNIHNYNVSVREWNNELIFLHQIRPGPADRSYGIQVAKLAGLPASVISRARFILKELEQKSVLLPKESRSSEPLLPTEIELIQEELKELDINNLTPLDALNIIVRWKKIISRGEL
;
A
#
# COMPACT_ATOMS: atom_id res chain seq x y z
N LYS A 1 -9.27 -29.71 1.69
CA LYS A 1 -10.25 -30.40 0.81
C LYS A 1 -11.30 -29.39 0.39
N TYR A 2 -11.19 -28.89 -0.85
CA TYR A 2 -12.21 -28.06 -1.48
C TYR A 2 -13.49 -28.91 -1.62
N HIS A 3 -14.57 -28.54 -0.92
CA HIS A 3 -15.86 -29.23 -1.06
C HIS A 3 -16.65 -28.56 -2.18
N PRO A 4 -16.89 -29.24 -3.31
CA PRO A 4 -17.80 -28.74 -4.31
C PRO A 4 -19.22 -28.80 -3.73
N GLN A 5 -19.96 -27.71 -3.95
CA GLN A 5 -21.40 -27.51 -3.76
C GLN A 5 -22.15 -28.69 -3.13
N THR A 6 -22.33 -28.61 -1.82
CA THR A 6 -23.37 -29.33 -1.08
C THR A 6 -24.47 -28.34 -0.77
N ASP A 7 -25.74 -28.75 -0.88
CA ASP A 7 -26.96 -27.95 -0.61
C ASP A 7 -27.05 -27.37 0.82
N SER A 8 -26.01 -27.53 1.63
CA SER A 8 -25.92 -27.05 3.01
C SER A 8 -24.51 -26.56 3.33
N ALA A 9 -24.09 -25.46 2.69
CA ALA A 9 -22.92 -24.72 3.15
C ALA A 9 -23.31 -23.91 4.41
N PRO A 10 -22.52 -23.95 5.51
CA PRO A 10 -22.80 -23.14 6.67
C PRO A 10 -22.62 -21.65 6.34
N ARG A 11 -23.49 -20.81 6.93
CA ARG A 11 -23.32 -19.35 6.85
C ARG A 11 -22.26 -18.93 7.85
N THR A 12 -21.22 -18.24 7.37
CA THR A 12 -20.09 -17.80 8.19
C THR A 12 -19.98 -16.28 8.12
N LEU A 13 -19.87 -15.64 9.28
CA LEU A 13 -19.45 -14.26 9.40
C LEU A 13 -18.07 -14.22 10.04
N PHE A 14 -17.13 -13.55 9.37
CA PHE A 14 -15.74 -13.50 9.80
C PHE A 14 -15.30 -12.03 9.96
N ALA A 15 -15.22 -11.56 11.20
CA ALA A 15 -14.74 -10.23 11.52
C ALA A 15 -13.21 -10.26 11.69
N THR A 16 -12.50 -9.45 10.91
CA THR A 16 -11.03 -9.44 10.88
C THR A 16 -10.48 -8.03 10.73
N HIS A 17 -9.23 -7.85 11.18
CA HIS A 17 -8.42 -6.65 10.93
C HIS A 17 -7.32 -6.89 9.88
N TYR A 18 -7.23 -8.09 9.30
CA TYR A 18 -6.26 -8.44 8.26
C TYR A 18 -6.79 -8.06 6.88
N PHE A 19 -6.10 -7.15 6.19
CA PHE A 19 -6.49 -6.70 4.86
C PHE A 19 -6.25 -7.78 3.80
N GLU A 20 -5.23 -8.62 3.98
CA GLU A 20 -4.84 -9.70 3.07
C GLU A 20 -5.97 -10.72 2.86
N VAL A 21 -6.79 -10.92 3.89
CA VAL A 21 -7.95 -11.83 3.84
C VAL A 21 -9.03 -11.32 2.88
N THR A 22 -9.10 -10.01 2.64
CA THR A 22 -10.08 -9.44 1.70
C THR A 22 -9.82 -9.85 0.25
N GLU A 23 -8.60 -10.28 -0.07
CA GLU A 23 -8.23 -10.76 -1.41
C GLU A 23 -8.89 -12.11 -1.73
N LEU A 24 -9.29 -12.88 -0.71
CA LEU A 24 -9.96 -14.17 -0.89
C LEU A 24 -11.27 -14.04 -1.66
N ALA A 25 -11.97 -12.90 -1.55
CA ALA A 25 -13.18 -12.61 -2.30
C ALA A 25 -12.96 -12.59 -3.83
N LYS A 26 -11.72 -12.39 -4.29
CA LYS A 26 -11.37 -12.47 -5.72
C LYS A 26 -11.15 -13.89 -6.20
N GLN A 27 -10.74 -14.80 -5.31
CA GLN A 27 -10.43 -16.19 -5.63
C GLN A 27 -11.66 -17.11 -5.46
N TYR A 28 -12.58 -16.75 -4.57
CA TYR A 28 -13.69 -17.59 -4.16
C TYR A 28 -15.04 -16.87 -4.33
N PRO A 29 -15.92 -17.32 -5.25
CA PRO A 29 -17.16 -16.61 -5.59
C PRO A 29 -18.20 -16.57 -4.47
N ASN A 30 -18.06 -17.43 -3.46
CA ASN A 30 -18.93 -17.47 -2.29
C ASN A 30 -18.46 -16.55 -1.15
N ILE A 31 -17.30 -15.90 -1.28
CA ILE A 31 -16.77 -14.98 -0.28
C ILE A 31 -17.08 -13.54 -0.69
N HIS A 32 -17.72 -12.80 0.21
CA HIS A 32 -18.12 -11.42 -0.02
C HIS A 32 -17.54 -10.54 1.09
N ASN A 33 -16.83 -9.48 0.70
CA ASN A 33 -16.29 -8.52 1.66
C ASN A 33 -17.37 -7.53 2.08
N TYR A 34 -17.39 -7.22 3.38
CA TYR A 34 -18.18 -6.15 3.96
C TYR A 34 -17.34 -5.38 4.97
N ASN A 35 -17.61 -4.09 5.11
CA ASN A 35 -16.96 -3.22 6.08
C ASN A 35 -17.99 -2.44 6.91
N VAL A 36 -17.55 -1.91 8.04
CA VAL A 36 -18.32 -0.93 8.83
C VAL A 36 -17.96 0.46 8.31
N SER A 37 -18.99 1.24 7.99
CA SER A 37 -18.83 2.58 7.42
C SER A 37 -18.30 3.57 8.44
N VAL A 38 -17.32 4.36 8.01
CA VAL A 38 -16.66 5.38 8.81
C VAL A 38 -16.63 6.68 8.02
N ARG A 39 -16.78 7.82 8.72
CA ARG A 39 -16.66 9.16 8.13
C ARG A 39 -15.65 9.98 8.91
N GLU A 40 -14.73 10.63 8.20
CA GLU A 40 -13.82 11.62 8.78
C GLU A 40 -14.45 13.02 8.69
N TRP A 41 -14.47 13.74 9.81
CA TRP A 41 -14.96 15.11 9.90
C TRP A 41 -14.11 15.89 10.91
N ASN A 42 -13.57 17.05 10.54
CA ASN A 42 -12.74 17.90 11.42
C ASN A 42 -11.62 17.15 12.18
N ASN A 43 -10.92 16.22 11.51
CA ASN A 43 -9.89 15.34 12.12
C ASN A 43 -10.42 14.44 13.26
N GLU A 44 -11.73 14.19 13.27
CA GLU A 44 -12.42 13.23 14.11
C GLU A 44 -13.02 12.12 13.24
N LEU A 45 -13.07 10.93 13.82
CA LEU A 45 -13.52 9.73 13.15
C LEU A 45 -14.91 9.36 13.70
N ILE A 46 -15.91 9.33 12.81
CA ILE A 46 -17.30 9.05 13.16
C ILE A 46 -17.67 7.66 12.62
N PHE A 47 -18.04 6.76 13.53
CA PHE A 47 -18.56 5.45 13.17
C PHE A 47 -20.05 5.55 12.83
N LEU A 48 -20.41 5.22 11.59
CA LEU A 48 -21.79 5.28 11.12
C LEU A 48 -22.60 4.02 11.47
N HIS A 49 -21.95 2.99 12.03
CA HIS A 49 -22.54 1.68 12.35
C HIS A 49 -23.31 1.02 11.19
N GLN A 50 -22.98 1.40 9.96
CA GLN A 50 -23.62 0.91 8.75
C GLN A 50 -22.70 -0.09 8.04
N ILE A 51 -23.19 -1.29 7.76
CA ILE A 51 -22.45 -2.27 6.96
C ILE A 51 -22.54 -1.89 5.47
N ARG A 52 -21.40 -1.84 4.78
CA ARG A 52 -21.31 -1.61 3.34
C ARG A 52 -20.57 -2.75 2.63
N PRO A 53 -20.95 -3.05 1.38
CA PRO A 53 -20.23 -4.03 0.57
C PRO A 53 -18.83 -3.51 0.22
N GLY A 54 -17.88 -4.44 0.10
CA GLY A 54 -16.49 -4.17 -0.24
C GLY A 54 -15.52 -4.25 0.96
N PRO A 55 -14.21 -4.29 0.70
CA PRO A 55 -13.19 -4.19 1.74
C PRO A 55 -13.19 -2.78 2.36
N ALA A 56 -12.53 -2.61 3.50
CA ALA A 56 -12.30 -1.28 4.07
C ALA A 56 -11.22 -0.54 3.26
N ASP A 57 -11.37 0.78 3.09
CA ASP A 57 -10.44 1.58 2.28
C ASP A 57 -9.09 1.82 2.97
N ARG A 58 -9.08 1.86 4.32
CA ARG A 58 -7.91 2.22 5.15
C ARG A 58 -7.96 1.59 6.54
N SER A 59 -6.80 1.52 7.18
CA SER A 59 -6.70 1.19 8.61
C SER A 59 -6.83 2.46 9.46
N TYR A 60 -7.72 2.44 10.46
CA TYR A 60 -8.01 3.60 11.31
C TYR A 60 -7.39 3.51 12.72
N GLY A 61 -6.34 2.70 12.89
CA GLY A 61 -5.77 2.40 14.21
C GLY A 61 -5.29 3.65 14.98
N ILE A 62 -4.62 4.59 14.31
CA ILE A 62 -4.14 5.84 14.94
C ILE A 62 -5.33 6.73 15.34
N GLN A 63 -6.38 6.77 14.52
CA GLN A 63 -7.60 7.53 14.78
C GLN A 63 -8.36 6.94 15.99
N VAL A 64 -8.48 5.61 16.07
CA VAL A 64 -9.07 4.92 17.21
C VAL A 64 -8.26 5.16 18.48
N ALA A 65 -6.94 5.11 18.40
CA ALA A 65 -6.04 5.43 19.52
C ALA A 65 -6.22 6.88 20.03
N LYS A 66 -6.42 7.84 19.12
CA LYS A 66 -6.74 9.23 19.48
C LYS A 66 -8.09 9.31 20.21
N LEU A 67 -9.13 8.63 19.71
CA LEU A 67 -10.44 8.56 20.35
C LEU A 67 -10.39 7.89 21.74
N ALA A 68 -9.52 6.90 21.92
CA ALA A 68 -9.29 6.23 23.20
C ALA A 68 -8.54 7.11 24.23
N GLY A 69 -8.16 8.34 23.86
CA GLY A 69 -7.51 9.29 24.77
C GLY A 69 -6.02 9.04 24.98
N LEU A 70 -5.34 8.35 24.05
CA LEU A 70 -3.89 8.20 24.16
C LEU A 70 -3.16 9.56 24.06
N PRO A 71 -2.01 9.72 24.74
CA PRO A 71 -1.27 10.99 24.76
C PRO A 71 -0.90 11.49 23.36
N ALA A 72 -0.95 12.81 23.15
CA ALA A 72 -0.63 13.43 21.86
C ALA A 72 0.79 13.13 21.36
N SER A 73 1.75 12.94 22.28
CA SER A 73 3.11 12.52 21.97
C SER A 73 3.16 11.12 21.34
N VAL A 74 2.36 10.18 21.85
CA VAL A 74 2.24 8.81 21.33
C VAL A 74 1.60 8.82 19.93
N ILE A 75 0.51 9.58 19.76
CA ILE A 75 -0.15 9.72 18.45
C ILE A 75 0.80 10.31 17.41
N SER A 76 1.56 11.35 17.78
CA SER A 76 2.54 11.98 16.90
C SER A 76 3.64 11.00 16.48
N ARG A 77 4.18 10.22 17.44
CA ARG A 77 5.21 9.20 17.15
C ARG A 77 4.67 8.09 16.25
N ALA A 78 3.44 7.62 16.48
CA ALA A 78 2.81 6.60 15.65
C ALA A 78 2.64 7.05 14.19
N ARG A 79 2.24 8.31 13.97
CA ARG A 79 2.15 8.89 12.61
C ARG A 79 3.50 8.97 11.91
N PHE A 80 4.54 9.35 12.64
CA PHE A 80 5.90 9.38 12.10
C PHE A 80 6.34 7.99 11.63
N ILE A 81 6.17 6.97 12.47
CA ILE A 81 6.53 5.59 12.15
C ILE A 81 5.69 5.07 10.97
N LEU A 82 4.38 5.34 10.93
CA LEU A 82 3.52 4.95 9.81
C LEU A 82 4.04 5.50 8.48
N LYS A 83 4.43 6.78 8.46
CA LYS A 83 5.00 7.42 7.26
C LYS A 83 6.29 6.73 6.80
N GLU A 84 7.17 6.33 7.73
CA GLU A 84 8.39 5.57 7.39
C GLU A 84 8.07 4.18 6.82
N LEU A 85 7.07 3.48 7.37
CA LEU A 85 6.64 2.17 6.90
C LEU A 85 5.99 2.24 5.52
N GLU A 86 5.13 3.23 5.29
CA GLU A 86 4.50 3.46 3.98
C GLU A 86 5.56 3.75 2.91
N GLN A 87 6.56 4.59 3.22
CA GLN A 87 7.68 4.87 2.31
C GLN A 87 8.51 3.62 1.98
N LYS A 88 8.78 2.75 2.97
CA LYS A 88 9.49 1.49 2.73
C LYS A 88 8.66 0.48 1.93
N SER A 89 7.34 0.49 2.11
CA SER A 89 6.44 -0.43 1.38
C SER A 89 6.34 -0.12 -0.12
N VAL A 90 6.62 1.13 -0.55
CA VAL A 90 6.70 1.50 -1.97
C VAL A 90 7.95 0.91 -2.65
N LEU A 91 8.99 0.57 -1.88
CA LEU A 91 10.24 -0.02 -2.38
C LEU A 91 10.19 -1.56 -2.46
N LEU A 92 9.12 -2.18 -1.96
CA LEU A 92 8.88 -3.61 -2.09
C LEU A 92 7.83 -3.80 -3.18
N PRO A 93 8.18 -4.41 -4.33
CA PRO A 93 7.19 -4.69 -5.36
C PRO A 93 6.08 -5.53 -4.73
N LYS A 94 4.85 -5.00 -4.71
CA LYS A 94 3.67 -5.84 -4.58
C LYS A 94 3.73 -6.80 -5.75
N GLU A 95 3.89 -8.09 -5.49
CA GLU A 95 3.79 -9.15 -6.50
C GLU A 95 2.37 -9.18 -7.08
N SER A 96 2.06 -8.24 -7.96
CA SER A 96 1.03 -8.41 -8.98
C SER A 96 1.62 -9.31 -10.06
N ARG A 97 1.31 -10.60 -9.98
CA ARG A 97 1.50 -11.54 -11.08
C ARG A 97 0.60 -11.14 -12.24
N SER A 98 1.12 -10.30 -13.13
CA SER A 98 0.67 -10.18 -14.52
C SER A 98 1.86 -10.57 -15.39
N SER A 99 1.71 -11.69 -16.08
CA SER A 99 2.65 -12.21 -17.08
C SER A 99 2.55 -11.38 -18.36
N GLU A 100 3.05 -10.16 -18.31
CA GLU A 100 3.54 -9.43 -19.48
C GLU A 100 5.01 -9.10 -19.21
N PRO A 101 5.89 -9.09 -20.21
CA PRO A 101 7.24 -8.60 -20.03
C PRO A 101 7.14 -7.11 -19.66
N LEU A 102 7.24 -6.83 -18.36
CA LEU A 102 7.31 -5.49 -17.82
C LEU A 102 8.53 -4.83 -18.44
N LEU A 103 8.31 -3.81 -19.26
CA LEU A 103 9.37 -2.88 -19.62
C LEU A 103 9.94 -2.32 -18.31
N PRO A 104 11.26 -2.29 -18.15
CA PRO A 104 11.86 -1.82 -16.91
C PRO A 104 11.30 -0.46 -16.55
N THR A 105 10.89 -0.29 -15.30
CA THR A 105 10.44 1.03 -14.86
C THR A 105 11.59 2.04 -14.97
N GLU A 106 11.28 3.32 -15.13
CA GLU A 106 12.30 4.39 -15.22
C GLU A 106 13.26 4.37 -14.02
N ILE A 107 12.75 3.92 -12.85
CA ILE A 107 13.53 3.74 -11.63
C ILE A 107 14.49 2.56 -11.75
N GLU A 108 14.08 1.44 -12.34
CA GLU A 108 14.94 0.27 -12.57
C GLU A 108 16.11 0.59 -13.50
N LEU A 109 15.87 1.36 -14.57
CA LEU A 109 16.93 1.79 -15.49
C LEU A 109 18.01 2.64 -14.78
N ILE A 110 17.59 3.56 -13.91
CA ILE A 110 18.52 4.39 -13.13
C ILE A 110 19.27 3.54 -12.09
N GLN A 111 18.61 2.55 -11.48
CA GLN A 111 19.23 1.66 -10.51
C GLN A 111 20.32 0.79 -11.12
N GLU A 112 20.11 0.27 -12.33
CA GLU A 112 21.13 -0.51 -13.06
C GLU A 112 22.33 0.37 -13.40
N GLU A 113 22.09 1.56 -13.95
CA GLU A 113 23.17 2.48 -14.30
C GLU A 113 23.97 2.94 -13.07
N LEU A 114 23.30 3.14 -11.93
CA LEU A 114 23.98 3.50 -10.68
C LEU A 114 24.89 2.38 -10.15
N LYS A 115 24.53 1.09 -10.37
CA LYS A 115 25.36 -0.05 -9.95
C LYS A 115 26.64 -0.17 -10.77
N GLU A 116 26.60 0.21 -12.04
CA GLU A 116 27.75 0.12 -12.95
C GLU A 116 28.64 1.38 -12.89
N LEU A 117 28.20 2.43 -12.19
CA LEU A 117 28.89 3.70 -12.17
C LEU A 117 30.14 3.67 -11.27
N ASP A 118 31.31 3.93 -11.86
CA ASP A 118 32.55 4.08 -11.11
C ASP A 118 32.69 5.51 -10.55
N ILE A 119 32.22 5.66 -9.31
CA ILE A 119 32.23 6.93 -8.57
C ILE A 119 33.65 7.51 -8.44
N ASN A 120 34.68 6.67 -8.37
CA ASN A 120 36.05 7.11 -8.08
C ASN A 120 36.75 7.72 -9.29
N ASN A 121 36.20 7.51 -10.49
CA ASN A 121 36.81 7.97 -11.74
C ASN A 121 35.95 8.98 -12.50
N LEU A 122 34.86 9.45 -11.90
CA LEU A 122 34.00 10.47 -12.49
C LEU A 122 34.57 11.87 -12.29
N THR A 123 34.56 12.67 -13.35
CA THR A 123 34.78 14.11 -13.17
C THR A 123 33.51 14.76 -12.60
N PRO A 124 33.65 15.89 -11.88
CA PRO A 124 32.49 16.64 -11.39
C PRO A 124 31.49 17.03 -12.50
N LEU A 125 31.98 17.24 -13.73
CA LEU A 125 31.14 17.58 -14.88
C LEU A 125 30.34 16.37 -15.36
N ASP A 126 30.95 15.18 -15.40
CA ASP A 126 30.27 13.95 -15.79
C ASP A 126 29.16 13.59 -14.80
N ALA A 127 29.43 13.72 -13.50
CA ALA A 127 28.44 13.53 -12.46
C ALA A 127 27.23 14.47 -12.65
N LEU A 128 27.48 15.75 -12.95
CA LEU A 128 26.41 16.72 -13.20
C LEU A 128 25.60 16.36 -14.45
N ASN A 129 26.26 15.94 -15.54
CA ASN A 129 25.60 15.53 -16.77
C ASN A 129 24.70 14.30 -16.56
N ILE A 130 25.17 13.31 -15.78
CA ILE A 130 24.40 12.12 -15.42
C ILE A 130 23.15 12.49 -14.64
N ILE A 131 23.27 13.37 -13.63
CA ILE A 131 22.13 13.83 -12.82
C ILE A 131 21.10 14.59 -13.66
N VAL A 132 21.56 15.47 -14.56
CA VAL A 132 20.67 16.20 -15.48
C VAL A 132 19.90 15.24 -16.39
N ARG A 133 20.55 14.17 -16.86
CA ARG A 133 19.91 13.13 -17.67
C ARG A 133 18.88 12.33 -16.86
N TRP A 134 19.21 11.86 -15.65
CA TRP A 134 18.25 11.17 -14.78
C TRP A 134 17.03 12.02 -14.45
N LYS A 135 17.23 13.32 -14.19
CA LYS A 135 16.14 14.26 -13.98
C LYS A 135 15.20 14.34 -15.20
N LYS A 136 15.73 14.32 -16.42
CA LYS A 136 14.92 14.31 -17.65
C LYS A 136 14.12 13.01 -17.80
N ILE A 137 14.73 11.87 -17.45
CA ILE A 137 14.06 10.56 -17.49
C ILE A 137 12.86 10.58 -16.55
N ILE A 138 13.06 10.97 -15.29
CA ILE A 138 11.99 11.01 -14.27
C ILE A 138 10.89 12.04 -14.64
N SER A 139 11.26 13.20 -15.18
CA SER A 139 10.28 14.25 -15.55
C SER A 139 9.41 13.91 -16.77
N ARG A 140 9.78 12.90 -17.58
CA ARG A 140 8.98 12.49 -18.75
C ARG A 140 7.81 11.58 -18.37
N GLY A 141 7.84 10.94 -17.20
CA GLY A 141 6.76 10.11 -16.68
C GLY A 141 5.65 10.85 -15.91
N GLU A 142 5.73 12.19 -15.79
CA GLU A 142 4.73 13.02 -15.08
C GLU A 142 3.64 13.64 -16.00
N LEU A 143 3.51 13.19 -17.26
CA LEU A 143 2.46 13.62 -18.21
C LEU A 143 1.49 12.49 -18.60
#